data_AF-A0A484Y9W9-F1
#
_entry.id   AF-A0A484Y9W9-F1
#
_cell.length_a   1.000
_cell.length_b   1.000
_cell.length_c   1.000
_cell.angle_alpha   90.00
_cell.angle_beta   90.00
_cell.angle_gamma   90.00
#
_symmetry.space_group_name_H-M   'P 1'
#
loop_
_entity.id
_entity.type
_entity.pdbx_description
1 polymer ?
#
loop_
_entity_poly.entity_id
_entity_poly.type
_entity_poly.pdbx_seq_one_letter_code
_entity_poly.pdbx_strand_id
1 'polypeptide(L)' 'MIALYEHKIFTQGVILNIFTFDQWGVELGKQLANRILPELKDDKEISSHDSSTNGLINRYKAWRG' A
#
# COMPACT_ATOMS: atom_id res chain seq x y z
N MET A 1 23.02 20.40 -8.79
CA MET A 1 22.02 20.65 -7.72
C MET A 1 21.47 19.35 -7.11
N ILE A 2 21.24 18.28 -7.89
CA ILE A 2 20.71 16.98 -7.41
C ILE A 2 21.63 16.31 -6.37
N ALA A 3 22.92 16.17 -6.67
CA ALA A 3 23.89 15.54 -5.77
C ALA A 3 23.99 16.20 -4.38
N LEU A 4 23.75 17.52 -4.29
CA LEU A 4 23.70 18.22 -3.01
C LEU A 4 22.55 17.70 -2.12
N TYR A 5 21.39 17.45 -2.71
CA TYR A 5 20.23 16.94 -1.97
C TYR A 5 20.36 15.45 -1.64
N GLU A 6 20.97 14.65 -2.51
CA GLU A 6 21.27 13.23 -2.23
C GLU A 6 22.18 13.10 -1.00
N HIS A 7 23.25 13.89 -0.93
CA HIS A 7 24.14 13.90 0.24
C HIS A 7 23.50 14.48 1.50
N LYS A 8 22.59 15.46 1.37
CA LYS A 8 21.78 15.95 2.48
C LYS A 8 20.92 14.84 3.07
N ILE A 9 20.18 14.12 2.22
CA ILE A 9 19.30 13.01 2.62
C ILE A 9 20.11 11.86 3.25
N PHE A 10 21.25 11.51 2.65
CA PHE A 10 22.18 10.51 3.20
C PHE A 10 22.68 10.89 4.60
N THR A 11 23.16 12.12 4.78
CA THR A 11 23.68 12.59 6.08
C THR A 11 22.61 12.55 7.17
N GLN A 12 21.38 12.93 6.84
CA GLN A 12 20.25 12.86 7.77
C GLN A 12 19.96 11.41 8.20
N GLY A 13 20.02 10.47 7.27
CA GLY A 13 19.83 9.05 7.59
C GLY A 13 20.89 8.48 8.52
N VAL A 14 22.16 8.86 8.31
CA VAL A 14 23.27 8.47 9.20
C VAL A 14 23.05 9.03 10.62
N ILE A 15 22.70 10.32 10.75
CA ILE A 15 22.45 10.96 12.06
C ILE A 15 21.28 10.29 12.80
N LEU A 16 20.21 9.93 12.09
CA LEU A 16 19.01 9.32 12.65
C LEU A 16 19.12 7.81 12.85
N ASN A 17 20.25 7.20 12.47
CA ASN A 17 20.49 5.75 12.53
C ASN A 17 19.39 4.94 11.81
N ILE A 18 19.04 5.37 10.58
CA ILE A 18 18.07 4.69 9.71
C ILE A 18 18.69 4.31 8.37
N PHE A 19 18.18 3.25 7.74
CA PHE A 19 18.60 2.85 6.40
C PHE A 19 17.90 3.70 5.33
N THR A 20 18.64 4.61 4.69
CA THR A 20 18.08 5.59 3.72
C THR A 20 17.81 5.02 2.33
N PHE A 21 18.29 3.81 2.05
CA PHE A 21 18.23 3.19 0.72
C PHE A 21 17.30 1.97 0.67
N ASP A 22 16.65 1.61 1.79
CA ASP A 22 15.64 0.55 1.79
C ASP A 22 14.22 1.09 1.61
N GLN A 23 13.30 0.20 1.21
CA GLN A 23 11.91 0.56 0.90
C GLN A 23 10.91 -0.54 1.32
N TRP A 24 11.13 -1.19 2.46
CA TRP A 24 10.26 -2.29 2.93
C TRP A 24 8.79 -1.88 3.10
N GLY A 25 8.53 -0.61 3.43
CA GLY A 25 7.18 -0.08 3.64
C GLY A 25 6.23 -0.20 2.45
N VAL A 26 6.73 -0.47 1.24
CA VAL A 26 5.89 -0.61 0.03
C VAL A 26 5.28 -2.01 -0.12
N GLU A 27 5.78 -3.01 0.60
CA GLU A 27 5.49 -4.41 0.29
C GLU A 27 4.09 -4.84 0.76
N LEU A 28 3.70 -4.45 1.97
CA LEU A 28 2.41 -4.87 2.54
C LEU A 28 1.23 -4.41 1.67
N GLY A 29 1.27 -3.15 1.21
CA GLY A 29 0.23 -2.61 0.32
C GLY A 29 0.13 -3.39 -1.00
N LYS A 30 1.27 -3.73 -1.61
CA LYS A 30 1.30 -4.56 -2.83
C LYS A 30 0.72 -5.95 -2.58
N GLN A 31 1.07 -6.58 -1.46
CA GLN A 31 0.54 -7.90 -1.11
C GLN A 31 -0.97 -7.88 -0.88
N LEU A 32 -1.49 -6.88 -0.16
CA LEU A 32 -2.92 -6.73 0.09
C LEU A 32 -3.68 -6.46 -1.21
N ALA A 33 -3.20 -5.54 -2.06
CA ALA A 33 -3.82 -5.24 -3.35
C ALA A 33 -3.90 -6.48 -4.26
N ASN A 34 -2.85 -7.30 -4.30
CA ASN A 34 -2.84 -8.54 -5.07
C ASN A 34 -3.91 -9.55 -4.60
N ARG A 35 -4.26 -9.56 -3.31
CA ARG A 35 -5.35 -10.40 -2.77
C ARG A 35 -6.73 -9.84 -3.07
N ILE A 36 -6.90 -8.51 -2.99
CA ILE A 36 -8.18 -7.84 -3.23
C ILE A 36 -8.56 -7.87 -4.72
N LEU A 37 -7.58 -7.72 -5.64
CA LEU A 37 -7.83 -7.67 -7.08
C LEU A 37 -8.73 -8.80 -7.64
N PRO A 38 -8.51 -10.10 -7.33
CA PRO A 38 -9.41 -11.16 -7.79
C PRO A 38 -10.82 -11.09 -7.19
N GLU A 39 -10.96 -10.61 -5.94
CA GLU A 39 -12.25 -10.47 -5.26
C GLU A 39 -13.14 -9.43 -5.95
N LEU A 40 -12.56 -8.50 -6.72
CA LEU A 40 -13.31 -7.51 -7.49
C LEU A 40 -13.86 -8.05 -8.81
N LYS A 41 -13.50 -9.27 -9.25
CA LYS A 41 -13.91 -9.76 -10.59
C LYS A 41 -15.34 -10.27 -10.65
N ASP A 42 -15.86 -10.84 -9.57
CA ASP A 42 -17.23 -11.35 -9.49
C ASP A 42 -18.15 -10.42 -8.68
N ASP A 43 -19.45 -10.69 -8.72
CA ASP A 43 -20.48 -9.95 -7.97
C ASP A 43 -20.79 -10.59 -6.60
N LYS A 44 -19.94 -11.51 -6.10
CA LYS A 44 -20.17 -12.15 -4.80
C LYS A 44 -19.92 -11.16 -3.67
N GLU A 45 -20.70 -11.28 -2.61
CA GLU A 45 -20.44 -10.55 -1.37
C GLU A 45 -19.13 -11.02 -0.72
N ILE A 46 -18.30 -10.07 -0.30
CA ILE A 46 -17.00 -10.30 0.31
C ILE A 46 -17.12 -10.19 1.84
N SER A 47 -16.58 -11.20 2.53
CA SER A 47 -16.53 -11.29 3.99
C SER A 47 -15.17 -11.77 4.52
N SER A 48 -14.13 -11.74 3.68
CA SER A 48 -12.79 -12.30 3.96
C SER A 48 -11.86 -11.37 4.75
N HIS A 49 -12.19 -10.09 4.88
CA HIS A 49 -11.35 -9.07 5.55
C HIS A 49 -12.02 -8.49 6.80
N ASP A 50 -11.45 -7.43 7.36
CA ASP A 50 -12.10 -6.65 8.39
C ASP A 50 -13.40 -5.99 7.87
N SER A 51 -14.26 -5.57 8.80
CA SER A 51 -15.59 -5.03 8.47
C SER A 51 -15.54 -3.76 7.61
N SER A 52 -14.50 -2.93 7.75
CA SER A 52 -14.33 -1.73 6.93
C SER A 52 -14.03 -2.12 5.49
N THR A 53 -13.02 -2.98 5.29
CA THR A 53 -12.60 -3.44 3.94
C THR A 53 -13.73 -4.18 3.22
N ASN A 54 -14.41 -5.10 3.89
CA ASN A 54 -15.56 -5.81 3.31
C ASN A 54 -16.68 -4.85 2.91
N GLY A 55 -17.04 -3.92 3.81
CA GLY A 55 -18.09 -2.94 3.57
C GLY A 55 -17.78 -2.05 2.37
N LEU A 56 -16.55 -1.58 2.23
CA LEU A 56 -16.11 -0.76 1.09
C LEU A 56 -16.10 -1.54 -0.22
N ILE A 57 -15.61 -2.78 -0.23
CA ILE A 57 -15.60 -3.63 -1.44
C ILE A 57 -17.02 -3.92 -1.90
N ASN A 58 -17.91 -4.34 -1.00
CA ASN A 58 -19.30 -4.66 -1.34
C ASN A 58 -20.06 -3.41 -1.79
N ARG A 59 -19.80 -2.26 -1.15
CA ARG A 59 -20.36 -0.99 -1.58
C ARG A 59 -19.90 -0.60 -2.99
N TYR A 60 -18.61 -0.74 -3.28
CA TYR A 60 -18.06 -0.53 -4.61
C TYR A 60 -18.74 -1.44 -5.65
N LYS A 61 -18.91 -2.73 -5.36
CA LYS A 61 -19.62 -3.67 -6.24
C LYS A 61 -21.08 -3.28 -6.48
N ALA A 62 -21.77 -2.72 -5.48
CA ALA A 62 -23.15 -2.26 -5.64
C ALA A 62 -23.26 -0.96 -6.49
N TRP A 63 -22.20 -0.16 -6.57
CA TRP A 63 -22.19 1.14 -7.27
C TRP A 63 -21.55 1.10 -8.65
N ARG A 64 -20.86 0.02 -9.03
CA ARG A 64 -20.16 -0.09 -10.32
C ARG A 64 -21.08 -0.38 -11.52
N GLY A 65 -22.38 -0.54 -11.28
CA GLY A 65 -23.43 -0.73 -12.29
C GLY A 65 -24.07 0.59 -12.69
#